data_AF-A0A0F2N9J5-F1
#
_entry.id   AF-A0A0F2N9J5-F1
#
_cell.length_a   1.000
_cell.length_b   1.000
_cell.length_c   1.000
_cell.angle_alpha   90.00
_cell.angle_beta   90.00
_cell.angle_gamma   90.00
#
_symmetry.space_group_name_H-M   'P 1'
#
loop_
_entity.id
_entity.type
_entity.pdbx_description
1 polymer ?
#
loop_
_entity_poly.entity_id
_entity_poly.type
_entity_poly.pdbx_seq_one_letter_code
_entity_poly.pdbx_strand_id
1 'polypeptide(L)' 'MKKRNTKEIKVWMIRRKLREIDIVQATEVEQTYVNKTINGSRNNRVVLEFLRDKGCPVKYLALPKDMEKKA' A
#
# COMPACT_ATOMS: atom_id res chain seq x y z
N MET A 1 12.46 11.21 -9.76
CA MET A 1 11.22 10.42 -9.51
C MET A 1 11.51 9.38 -8.43
N LYS A 2 10.95 9.51 -7.22
CA LYS A 2 11.13 8.52 -6.15
C LYS A 2 10.37 7.24 -6.52
N LYS A 3 11.11 6.21 -6.95
CA LYS A 3 10.54 4.89 -7.24
C LYS A 3 10.03 4.29 -5.93
N ARG A 4 8.74 3.96 -5.87
CA ARG A 4 8.17 3.18 -4.76
C ARG A 4 8.78 1.79 -4.79
N ASN A 5 9.15 1.27 -3.61
CA ASN A 5 9.75 -0.06 -3.49
C ASN A 5 8.66 -1.14 -3.53
N THR A 6 8.07 -1.36 -4.71
CA THR A 6 7.04 -2.39 -4.96
C THR A 6 7.48 -3.76 -4.44
N LYS A 7 8.77 -4.09 -4.60
CA LYS A 7 9.35 -5.34 -4.10
C LYS A 7 9.21 -5.47 -2.59
N GLU A 8 9.46 -4.41 -1.83
CA GLU A 8 9.36 -4.46 -0.37
C GLU A 8 7.90 -4.53 0.11
N ILE A 9 6.97 -3.87 -0.59
CA ILE A 9 5.53 -4.01 -0.30
C ILE A 9 5.11 -5.47 -0.51
N LYS A 10 5.49 -6.08 -1.64
CA LYS A 10 5.19 -7.50 -1.90
C LYS A 10 5.82 -8.43 -0.86
N VAL A 11 7.07 -8.19 -0.47
CA VAL A 11 7.74 -8.99 0.58
C VAL A 11 7.04 -8.84 1.93
N TRP A 12 6.62 -7.63 2.30
CA TRP A 12 5.86 -7.39 3.53
C TRP A 12 4.50 -8.12 3.50
N MET A 13 3.79 -8.05 2.37
CA MET A 13 2.52 -8.76 2.18
C MET A 13 2.70 -10.28 2.37
N ILE A 14 3.72 -10.87 1.73
CA ILE A 14 4.06 -12.29 1.87
C ILE A 14 4.40 -12.64 3.33
N ARG A 15 5.24 -11.83 3.99
CA ARG A 15 5.61 -12.04 5.40
C ARG A 15 4.41 -12.03 6.34
N ARG A 16 3.35 -11.29 5.99
CA ARG A 16 2.13 -11.16 6.79
C ARG A 16 0.99 -12.07 6.34
N LYS A 17 1.24 -12.95 5.36
CA LYS A 17 0.24 -13.78 4.67
C LYS A 17 -0.96 -12.98 4.14
N LEU A 18 -0.73 -11.71 3.77
CA LEU A 18 -1.72 -10.86 3.14
C LEU A 18 -1.60 -11.00 1.63
N ARG A 19 -2.69 -11.32 0.94
CA ARG A 19 -2.75 -11.29 -0.52
C ARG A 19 -3.50 -10.05 -0.98
N GLU A 20 -3.34 -9.70 -2.25
CA GLU A 20 -4.09 -8.60 -2.86
C GLU A 20 -5.59 -8.81 -2.72
N ILE A 21 -6.07 -10.06 -2.82
CA ILE A 21 -7.49 -10.39 -2.64
C ILE A 21 -8.01 -10.11 -1.23
N ASP A 22 -7.19 -10.28 -0.19
CA ASP A 22 -7.58 -9.98 1.19
C ASP A 22 -7.75 -8.45 1.37
N ILE A 23 -6.95 -7.66 0.65
CA ILE A 23 -7.09 -6.19 0.61
C ILE A 23 -8.34 -5.80 -0.17
N VAL A 24 -8.59 -6.42 -1.32
CA VAL A 24 -9.80 -6.19 -2.14
C VAL A 24 -11.05 -6.50 -1.33
N GLN A 25 -11.09 -7.62 -0.61
CA GLN A 25 -12.23 -7.99 0.23
C GLN A 25 -12.41 -7.05 1.41
N ALA A 26 -11.33 -6.57 2.02
CA ALA A 26 -11.42 -5.69 3.18
C ALA A 26 -11.66 -4.22 2.85
N THR A 27 -11.34 -3.78 1.63
CA THR A 27 -11.47 -2.38 1.19
C THR A 27 -12.53 -2.16 0.12
N GLU A 28 -13.11 -3.25 -0.42
CA GLU A 28 -14.00 -3.27 -1.59
C GLU A 28 -13.41 -2.59 -2.84
N VAL A 29 -12.09 -2.36 -2.84
CA VAL A 29 -11.37 -1.75 -3.96
C VAL A 29 -11.05 -2.83 -4.96
N GLU A 30 -11.35 -2.59 -6.23
CA GLU A 30 -11.03 -3.52 -7.31
C GLU A 30 -9.52 -3.84 -7.36
N GLN A 31 -9.20 -5.12 -7.63
CA GLN A 31 -7.84 -5.65 -7.65
C GLN A 31 -6.89 -4.82 -8.53
N THR A 32 -7.35 -4.33 -9.68
CA THR A 32 -6.56 -3.48 -10.58
C THR A 32 -6.09 -2.20 -9.87
N TYR A 33 -6.94 -1.61 -9.04
CA TYR A 33 -6.63 -0.40 -8.28
C TYR A 33 -5.67 -0.69 -7.12
N VAL A 34 -5.84 -1.82 -6.44
CA VAL A 34 -4.89 -2.29 -5.43
C VAL A 34 -3.51 -2.47 -6.05
N ASN A 35 -3.43 -3.16 -7.20
CA ASN A 35 -2.18 -3.40 -7.91
C ASN A 35 -1.53 -2.10 -8.40
N LYS A 36 -2.31 -1.18 -8.98
CA LYS A 36 -1.85 0.18 -9.35
C LYS A 36 -1.36 0.97 -8.14
N THR A 37 -1.94 0.75 -6.96
CA THR A 37 -1.50 1.39 -5.71
C THR A 37 -0.18 0.81 -5.21
N ILE A 38 -0.05 -0.52 -5.18
CA ILE A 38 1.18 -1.21 -4.78
C ILE A 38 2.34 -0.91 -5.74
N ASN A 39 2.07 -0.86 -7.05
CA ASN A 39 3.05 -0.47 -8.07
C ASN A 39 3.36 1.04 -8.05
N GLY A 40 2.63 1.82 -7.27
CA GLY A 40 2.85 3.26 -7.15
C GLY A 40 2.34 4.08 -8.33
N SER A 41 1.61 3.48 -9.26
CA SER A 41 1.00 4.14 -10.42
C SER A 41 -0.24 4.96 -10.05
N ARG A 42 -0.92 4.63 -8.94
CA ARG A 42 -2.11 5.38 -8.46
C ARG A 42 -2.09 5.51 -6.95
N ASN A 43 -2.58 6.63 -6.42
CA ASN A 43 -2.65 6.85 -4.98
C ASN A 43 -4.09 6.62 -4.52
N ASN A 44 -4.42 5.41 -4.04
CA ASN A 44 -5.74 5.13 -3.49
C ASN A 44 -5.70 5.26 -1.96
N ARG A 45 -6.33 6.30 -1.42
CA ARG A 45 -6.34 6.60 0.03
C ARG A 45 -6.85 5.42 0.85
N VAL A 46 -7.91 4.74 0.41
CA VAL A 46 -8.51 3.60 1.13
C VAL A 46 -7.52 2.46 1.29
N VAL A 47 -6.80 2.11 0.22
CA VAL A 47 -5.79 1.04 0.26
C VAL A 47 -4.59 1.44 1.12
N LEU A 48 -4.16 2.70 1.05
CA LEU A 48 -3.06 3.22 1.88
C LEU A 48 -3.43 3.24 3.36
N GLU A 49 -4.65 3.65 3.69
CA GLU A 49 -5.18 3.65 5.06
C GLU A 49 -5.31 2.22 5.59
N PHE A 50 -5.85 1.29 4.81
CA PHE A 50 -5.91 -0.12 5.18
C PHE A 50 -4.52 -0.71 5.42
N LEU A 51 -3.56 -0.43 4.53
CA LEU A 51 -2.19 -0.87 4.71
C LEU A 51 -1.57 -0.25 5.97
N ARG A 52 -1.82 1.03 6.25
CA ARG A 52 -1.34 1.72 7.46
C ARG A 52 -1.95 1.12 8.73
N ASP A 53 -3.26 0.88 8.75
CA ASP A 53 -3.99 0.27 9.86
C ASP A 53 -3.49 -1.16 10.14
N LYS A 54 -3.29 -1.93 9.08
CA LYS A 54 -2.61 -3.24 9.16
C LYS A 54 -1.14 -3.12 9.54
N GLY A 55 -0.56 -1.95 9.78
CA GLY A 55 0.84 -1.79 10.22
C GLY A 55 1.86 -2.02 9.10
N CYS A 56 1.52 -1.67 7.87
CA CYS A 56 2.47 -1.60 6.76
C CYS A 56 3.38 -0.39 6.94
N PRO A 57 4.71 -0.58 6.93
CA PRO A 57 5.64 0.54 7.02
C PRO A 57 5.44 1.54 5.89
N VAL A 58 5.15 2.79 6.26
CA VAL A 58 5.06 3.98 5.39
C VAL A 58 6.29 4.10 4.47
N LYS A 59 7.44 3.59 4.94
CA LYS A 59 8.71 3.50 4.22
C LYS A 59 8.60 2.67 2.93
N TYR A 60 7.84 1.58 2.94
CA TYR A 60 7.60 0.74 1.75
C TYR A 60 6.55 1.34 0.82
N LEU A 61 5.51 1.94 1.41
CA LEU A 61 4.48 2.67 0.68
C LEU A 61 5.05 3.83 -0.14
N ALA A 62 6.27 4.29 0.20
CA ALA A 62 6.92 5.46 -0.40
C ALA A 62 5.87 6.54 -0.64
N LEU A 63 5.15 6.83 0.45
CA LEU A 63 4.30 7.99 0.55
C LEU A 63 5.20 9.19 0.21
N PRO A 64 4.77 10.11 -0.65
CA PRO A 64 5.47 11.39 -0.74
C PRO A 64 5.59 11.92 0.69
N LYS A 65 6.73 12.56 1.01
CA LYS A 65 7.04 13.22 2.29
C LYS A 65 5.87 14.09 2.84
N ASP A 66 4.90 14.40 1.99
CA ASP A 66 3.64 15.10 2.27
C ASP A 66 2.72 14.42 3.31
N MET A 67 2.92 13.13 3.62
CA MET A 67 2.21 12.47 4.73
C MET A 67 3.06 12.27 5.99
N GLU A 68 4.30 12.79 6.03
CA GLU A 68 5.14 12.80 7.25
C GLU A 68 4.77 13.93 8.23
N LYS A 69 3.73 14.73 7.96
CA LYS A 69 3.24 15.73 8.93
C LYS A 69 1.74 15.63 9.17
N LYS A 70 1.40 14.95 10.25
CA LYS A 70 0.52 15.52 11.30
C LYS A 70 1.12 15.12 12.64
N ALA A 71 1.99 16.00 13.13
CA ALA A 71 2.08 16.28 14.57
C ALA A 71 1.00 17.31 14.89
#